data_AF-A0A3P7E7Z1-F1
#
_entry.id   AF-A0A3P7E7Z1-F1
#
_cell.length_a   1.000
_cell.length_b   1.000
_cell.length_c   1.000
_cell.angle_alpha   90.00
_cell.angle_beta   90.00
_cell.angle_gamma   90.00
#
_symmetry.space_group_name_H-M   'P 1'
#
loop_
_entity.id
_entity.type
_entity.pdbx_description
1 polymer ?
#
loop_
_entity_poly.entity_id
_entity_poly.type
_entity_poly.pdbx_seq_one_letter_code
_entity_poly.pdbx_strand_id
1 'polypeptide(L)'
;MPGTHTFYDGSTVLQPIADIIGLEVDKVNLLLCQLISLPFAYLHYHMFTSTRISQTARVACPTVLGLMFCYFCFGNALKHLLLLVGLSYIIMCLSPPRIVHKCIFTFAMGYLVFLHWYRWYVLTAYYLDVTGPMMILVQKITVLAFNLHDGKVKKSEELNDMQKKEALKSLPDILSFLSYMFHFQAVLTGPACFYTDYMAWINGTAAIGKDGKVSNV
;
A
#
# COMPACT_ATOMS: atom_id res chain seq x y z
N MET A 1 -2.44 5.89 -19.81
CA MET A 1 -1.85 7.20 -20.17
C MET A 1 -2.33 8.25 -19.18
N PRO A 2 -1.45 9.09 -18.62
CA PRO A 2 -1.85 10.29 -17.89
C PRO A 2 -2.65 11.21 -18.81
N GLY A 3 -3.75 11.76 -18.31
CA GLY A 3 -4.60 12.75 -18.99
C GLY A 3 -5.19 13.75 -17.99
N THR A 4 -6.18 14.53 -18.42
CA THR A 4 -6.85 15.57 -17.61
C THR A 4 -7.30 15.09 -16.23
N HIS A 5 -7.75 13.83 -16.14
CA HIS A 5 -8.23 13.19 -14.90
C HIS A 5 -7.13 12.57 -14.01
N THR A 6 -5.85 12.91 -14.20
CA THR A 6 -4.76 12.31 -13.41
C THR A 6 -4.57 13.00 -12.06
N PHE A 7 -4.84 14.29 -11.99
CA PHE A 7 -4.45 15.11 -10.84
C PHE A 7 -5.63 15.75 -10.13
N TYR A 8 -6.74 16.06 -10.80
CA TYR A 8 -7.85 16.86 -10.23
C TYR A 8 -9.18 16.10 -10.07
N ASP A 9 -9.15 14.77 -10.09
CA ASP A 9 -10.35 13.94 -10.23
C ASP A 9 -10.91 13.42 -8.88
N GLY A 10 -10.41 13.93 -7.76
CA GLY A 10 -10.90 13.57 -6.43
C GLY A 10 -12.35 13.98 -6.17
N SER A 11 -12.95 13.44 -5.12
CA SER A 11 -14.33 13.76 -4.72
C SER A 11 -14.49 15.24 -4.38
N THR A 12 -15.52 15.87 -4.92
CA THR A 12 -15.88 17.28 -4.61
C THR A 12 -17.00 17.39 -3.57
N VAL A 13 -17.42 16.28 -2.96
CA VAL A 13 -18.52 16.23 -1.98
C VAL A 13 -18.25 17.15 -0.77
N LEU A 14 -16.98 17.28 -0.36
CA LEU A 14 -16.58 18.11 0.77
C LEU A 14 -16.23 19.55 0.39
N GLN A 15 -16.47 19.98 -0.86
CA GLN A 15 -16.18 21.34 -1.30
C GLN A 15 -16.78 22.43 -0.39
N PRO A 16 -18.05 22.33 0.06
CA PRO A 16 -18.62 23.35 0.95
C PRO A 16 -17.88 23.47 2.29
N ILE A 17 -17.36 22.35 2.81
CA ILE A 17 -16.58 22.32 4.05
C ILE A 17 -15.18 22.90 3.80
N ALA A 18 -14.57 22.57 2.65
CA ALA A 18 -13.28 23.07 2.22
C ALA A 18 -13.29 24.61 2.09
N ASP A 19 -14.34 25.16 1.49
CA ASP A 19 -14.53 26.61 1.32
C ASP A 19 -14.68 27.34 2.66
N ILE A 20 -15.38 26.73 3.64
CA ILE A 20 -15.54 27.30 5.00
C ILE A 20 -14.21 27.31 5.76
N ILE A 21 -13.43 26.23 5.65
CA ILE A 21 -12.14 26.09 6.34
C ILE A 21 -11.04 26.92 5.64
N GLY A 22 -11.22 27.27 4.37
CA GLY A 22 -10.20 27.94 3.56
C GLY A 22 -9.07 26.98 3.14
N LEU A 23 -9.36 25.69 3.02
CA LEU A 23 -8.43 24.67 2.54
C LEU A 23 -8.92 24.12 1.20
N GLU A 24 -7.99 23.61 0.39
CA GLU A 24 -8.34 22.91 -0.85
C GLU A 24 -8.96 21.53 -0.53
N VAL A 25 -9.93 21.12 -1.36
CA VAL A 25 -10.78 19.94 -1.12
C VAL A 25 -9.98 18.63 -1.07
N ASP A 26 -8.87 18.52 -1.80
CA ASP A 26 -7.93 17.40 -1.78
C ASP A 26 -7.34 17.16 -0.38
N LYS A 27 -6.97 18.24 0.31
CA LYS A 27 -6.39 18.18 1.67
C LYS A 27 -7.45 17.77 2.68
N VAL A 28 -8.66 18.30 2.55
CA VAL A 28 -9.80 17.95 3.40
C VAL A 28 -10.19 16.48 3.21
N ASN A 29 -10.25 16.01 1.96
CA ASN A 29 -10.53 14.60 1.65
C ASN A 29 -9.48 13.67 2.26
N LEU A 30 -8.19 13.99 2.09
CA LEU A 30 -7.12 13.19 2.66
C LEU A 30 -7.21 13.16 4.19
N LEU A 31 -7.36 14.32 4.83
CA LEU A 31 -7.46 14.42 6.28
C LEU A 31 -8.66 13.62 6.82
N LEU A 32 -9.82 13.72 6.17
CA LEU A 32 -10.99 12.96 6.56
C LEU A 32 -10.74 11.45 6.47
N CYS A 33 -10.18 10.96 5.36
CA CYS A 33 -9.84 9.55 5.21
C CYS A 33 -8.85 9.08 6.28
N GLN A 34 -7.86 9.90 6.64
CA GLN A 34 -6.91 9.60 7.72
C GLN A 34 -7.61 9.51 9.07
N LEU A 35 -8.46 10.47 9.42
CA LEU A 35 -9.21 10.47 10.67
C LEU A 35 -10.18 9.29 10.75
N ILE A 36 -10.85 8.96 9.65
CA ILE A 36 -11.75 7.81 9.53
C ILE A 36 -10.97 6.49 9.59
N SER A 37 -9.72 6.44 9.13
CA SER A 37 -8.89 5.24 9.22
C SER A 37 -8.66 4.76 10.66
N LEU A 38 -8.59 5.68 11.64
CA LEU A 38 -8.34 5.33 13.05
C LEU A 38 -9.48 4.51 13.70
N PRO A 39 -10.76 4.94 13.68
CA PRO A 39 -11.85 4.13 14.19
C PRO A 39 -12.02 2.84 13.40
N PHE A 40 -11.82 2.84 12.07
CA PHE A 40 -11.85 1.59 11.30
C PHE A 40 -10.72 0.64 11.68
N ALA A 41 -9.52 1.14 12.00
CA ALA A 41 -8.41 0.31 12.47
C ALA A 41 -8.73 -0.32 13.83
N TYR A 42 -9.33 0.45 14.74
CA TYR A 42 -9.79 -0.06 16.04
C TYR A 42 -10.88 -1.14 15.87
N LEU A 43 -11.88 -0.87 15.03
CA LEU A 43 -12.96 -1.83 14.73
C LEU A 43 -12.42 -3.09 14.05
N HIS A 44 -11.52 -2.95 13.08
CA HIS A 44 -10.88 -4.07 12.42
C HIS A 44 -10.11 -4.93 13.43
N TYR A 45 -9.30 -4.32 14.28
CA TYR A 45 -8.58 -5.06 15.32
C TYR A 45 -9.53 -5.85 16.22
N HIS A 46 -10.61 -5.24 16.71
CA HIS A 46 -11.55 -5.91 17.61
C HIS A 46 -12.37 -7.00 16.92
N MET A 47 -12.84 -6.76 15.69
CA MET A 47 -13.64 -7.73 14.93
C MET A 47 -12.81 -8.96 14.52
N PHE A 48 -11.59 -8.76 14.05
CA PHE A 48 -10.78 -9.82 13.45
C PHE A 48 -9.83 -10.52 14.45
N THR A 49 -9.73 -10.03 15.69
CA THR A 49 -9.15 -10.82 16.80
C THR A 49 -9.98 -12.08 17.07
N SER A 50 -11.28 -12.06 16.78
CA SER A 50 -12.13 -13.25 16.87
C SER A 50 -11.77 -14.25 15.77
N THR A 51 -11.29 -15.44 16.15
CA THR A 51 -10.93 -16.54 15.22
C THR A 51 -12.08 -17.01 14.34
N ARG A 52 -13.31 -16.53 14.56
CA ARG A 52 -14.50 -16.89 13.78
C ARG A 52 -14.51 -16.35 12.35
N ILE A 53 -13.73 -15.32 12.03
CA ILE A 53 -13.76 -14.70 10.70
C ILE A 53 -12.72 -15.35 9.78
N SER A 54 -13.13 -15.64 8.53
CA SER A 54 -12.26 -16.25 7.52
C SER A 54 -11.05 -15.36 7.21
N GLN A 55 -9.91 -15.99 6.89
CA GLN A 55 -8.70 -15.27 6.48
C GLN A 55 -8.97 -14.39 5.25
N THR A 56 -9.78 -14.86 4.31
CA THR A 56 -10.19 -14.09 3.12
C THR A 56 -10.87 -12.78 3.48
N ALA A 57 -11.77 -12.77 4.47
CA ALA A 57 -12.44 -11.54 4.90
C ALA A 57 -11.46 -10.58 5.60
N ARG A 58 -10.48 -11.11 6.34
CA ARG A 58 -9.42 -10.31 7.01
C ARG A 58 -8.53 -9.57 6.01
N VAL A 59 -8.28 -10.14 4.83
CA VAL A 59 -7.50 -9.47 3.77
C VAL A 59 -8.38 -8.63 2.84
N ALA A 60 -9.60 -9.08 2.54
CA ALA A 60 -10.49 -8.36 1.63
C ALA A 60 -10.98 -7.04 2.23
N CYS A 61 -11.32 -7.00 3.52
CA CYS A 61 -11.86 -5.80 4.17
C CYS A 61 -10.87 -4.61 4.10
N PRO A 62 -9.59 -4.75 4.50
CA PRO A 62 -8.64 -3.65 4.38
C PRO A 62 -8.41 -3.20 2.93
N THR A 63 -8.38 -4.16 2.00
CA THR A 63 -8.20 -3.89 0.56
C THR A 63 -9.33 -3.02 0.03
N VAL A 64 -10.58 -3.42 0.27
CA VAL A 64 -11.77 -2.72 -0.23
C VAL A 64 -11.84 -1.31 0.35
N LEU A 65 -11.66 -1.18 1.67
CA LEU A 65 -11.68 0.14 2.32
C LEU A 65 -10.59 1.07 1.80
N GLY A 66 -9.37 0.56 1.57
CA GLY A 66 -8.29 1.41 1.08
C GLY A 66 -8.45 1.78 -0.39
N LEU A 67 -9.01 0.89 -1.23
CA LEU A 67 -9.42 1.24 -2.59
C LEU A 67 -10.51 2.31 -2.60
N MET A 68 -11.49 2.22 -1.69
CA MET A 68 -12.52 3.25 -1.54
C MET A 68 -11.91 4.60 -1.12
N PHE A 69 -10.95 4.61 -0.20
CA PHE A 69 -10.24 5.84 0.18
C PHE A 69 -9.44 6.43 -0.97
N CYS A 70 -8.70 5.60 -1.72
CA CYS A 70 -7.96 6.05 -2.88
C CYS A 70 -8.89 6.63 -3.97
N TYR A 71 -10.03 5.98 -4.22
CA TYR A 71 -11.02 6.49 -5.18
C TYR A 71 -11.65 7.80 -4.68
N PHE A 72 -11.97 7.90 -3.40
CA PHE A 72 -12.52 9.13 -2.83
C PHE A 72 -11.53 10.30 -2.93
N CYS A 73 -10.25 10.09 -2.63
CA CYS A 73 -9.24 11.14 -2.68
C CYS A 73 -8.81 11.49 -4.12
N PHE A 74 -8.73 10.52 -5.03
CA PHE A 74 -8.04 10.69 -6.32
C PHE A 74 -8.87 10.29 -7.56
N GLY A 75 -10.10 9.80 -7.38
CA GLY A 75 -11.01 9.43 -8.45
C GLY A 75 -10.43 8.46 -9.48
N ASN A 76 -10.57 8.79 -10.76
CA ASN A 76 -10.09 7.96 -11.87
C ASN A 76 -8.56 7.85 -11.92
N ALA A 77 -7.81 8.67 -11.17
CA ALA A 77 -6.37 8.51 -11.04
C ALA A 77 -6.00 7.19 -10.34
N LEU A 78 -6.93 6.56 -9.61
CA LEU A 78 -6.79 5.21 -9.05
C LEU A 78 -6.26 4.18 -10.07
N LYS A 79 -6.58 4.35 -11.37
CA LYS A 79 -6.06 3.49 -12.44
C LYS A 79 -4.53 3.41 -12.46
N HIS A 80 -3.83 4.47 -12.08
CA HIS A 80 -2.36 4.50 -12.00
C HIS A 80 -1.85 3.60 -10.87
N LEU A 81 -2.51 3.62 -9.71
CA LEU A 81 -2.18 2.74 -8.59
C LEU A 81 -2.42 1.26 -8.95
N LEU A 82 -3.59 0.98 -9.54
CA LEU A 82 -3.95 -0.37 -9.98
C LEU A 82 -3.00 -0.89 -11.05
N LEU A 83 -2.60 -0.04 -12.01
CA LEU A 83 -1.64 -0.41 -13.05
C LEU A 83 -0.25 -0.70 -12.46
N LEU A 84 0.24 0.15 -11.54
CA LEU A 84 1.52 -0.06 -10.86
C LEU A 84 1.54 -1.41 -10.14
N VAL A 85 0.52 -1.67 -9.32
CA VAL A 85 0.41 -2.88 -8.49
C VAL A 85 0.20 -4.12 -9.37
N GLY A 86 -0.71 -4.07 -10.33
CA GLY A 86 -1.03 -5.19 -11.22
C GLY A 86 0.15 -5.59 -12.11
N LEU A 87 0.79 -4.63 -12.78
CA LEU A 87 1.98 -4.92 -13.61
C LEU A 87 3.15 -5.39 -12.75
N SER A 88 3.33 -4.82 -11.55
CA SER A 88 4.39 -5.28 -10.63
C SER A 88 4.18 -6.73 -10.21
N TYR A 89 2.95 -7.15 -9.91
CA TYR A 89 2.65 -8.55 -9.61
C TYR A 89 2.98 -9.47 -10.79
N ILE A 90 2.59 -9.09 -12.01
CA ILE A 90 2.91 -9.83 -13.23
C ILE A 90 4.43 -9.93 -13.42
N ILE A 91 5.17 -8.83 -13.25
CA ILE A 91 6.63 -8.82 -13.34
C ILE A 91 7.25 -9.74 -12.28
N MET A 92 6.74 -9.75 -11.03
CA MET A 92 7.22 -10.65 -9.98
C MET A 92 6.97 -12.13 -10.32
N CYS A 93 5.84 -12.45 -10.96
CA CYS A 93 5.53 -13.82 -11.41
C CYS A 93 6.46 -14.28 -12.54
N LEU A 94 6.78 -13.41 -13.49
CA LEU A 94 7.54 -13.76 -14.69
C LEU A 94 9.07 -13.63 -14.51
N SER A 95 9.53 -12.80 -13.57
CA SER A 95 10.96 -12.54 -13.39
C SER A 95 11.67 -13.67 -12.65
N PRO A 96 12.87 -14.08 -13.11
CA PRO A 96 13.71 -14.98 -12.35
C PRO A 96 14.04 -14.40 -10.97
N PRO A 97 14.04 -15.20 -9.89
CA PRO A 97 14.27 -14.70 -8.53
C PRO A 97 15.57 -13.92 -8.37
N ARG A 98 16.62 -14.22 -9.16
CA ARG A 98 17.93 -13.55 -9.13
C ARG A 98 17.90 -12.07 -9.52
N ILE A 99 16.92 -11.64 -10.32
CA ILE A 99 16.86 -10.27 -10.85
C ILE A 99 15.55 -9.55 -10.54
N VAL A 100 14.59 -10.22 -9.88
CA VAL A 100 13.24 -9.70 -9.63
C VAL A 100 13.24 -8.31 -8.99
N HIS A 101 14.08 -8.07 -7.98
CA HIS A 101 14.20 -6.78 -7.30
C HIS A 101 14.66 -5.66 -8.24
N LYS A 102 15.57 -5.95 -9.19
CA LYS A 102 16.05 -4.98 -10.18
C LYS A 102 14.94 -4.67 -11.19
N CYS A 103 14.28 -5.69 -11.71
CA CYS A 103 13.17 -5.53 -12.66
C CYS A 103 12.05 -4.67 -12.06
N ILE A 104 11.65 -4.99 -10.82
CA ILE A 104 10.61 -4.27 -10.09
C ILE A 104 11.04 -2.84 -9.77
N PHE A 105 12.24 -2.63 -9.24
CA PHE A 105 12.72 -1.29 -8.92
C PHE A 105 12.74 -0.41 -10.17
N THR A 106 13.33 -0.88 -11.27
CA THR A 106 13.40 -0.13 -12.53
C THR A 106 12.01 0.22 -13.06
N PHE A 107 11.07 -0.74 -13.05
CA PHE A 107 9.70 -0.49 -13.49
C PHE A 107 8.96 0.51 -12.58
N ALA A 108 8.92 0.22 -11.27
CA ALA A 108 8.13 0.97 -10.31
C ALA A 108 8.66 2.40 -10.14
N MET A 109 9.98 2.55 -10.00
CA MET A 109 10.64 3.85 -9.95
C MET A 109 10.50 4.60 -11.27
N GLY A 110 10.70 3.92 -12.41
CA GLY A 110 10.52 4.53 -13.73
C GLY A 110 9.10 5.08 -13.94
N TYR A 111 8.08 4.35 -13.48
CA TYR A 111 6.70 4.81 -13.58
C TYR A 111 6.43 6.02 -12.68
N LEU A 112 6.95 6.01 -11.45
CA LEU A 112 6.84 7.14 -10.53
C LEU A 112 7.53 8.39 -11.07
N VAL A 113 8.75 8.26 -11.61
CA VAL A 113 9.50 9.34 -12.25
C VAL A 113 8.70 9.93 -13.42
N PHE A 114 8.14 9.07 -14.27
CA PHE A 114 7.31 9.51 -15.39
C PHE A 114 6.08 10.31 -14.92
N LEU A 115 5.40 9.87 -13.86
CA LEU A 115 4.28 10.63 -13.29
C LEU A 115 4.72 11.96 -12.69
N HIS A 116 5.86 12.01 -11.99
CA HIS A 116 6.39 13.27 -11.47
C HIS A 116 6.80 14.24 -12.56
N TRP A 117 7.39 13.74 -13.65
CA TRP A 117 7.70 14.55 -14.82
C TRP A 117 6.43 15.10 -15.46
N TYR A 118 5.41 14.27 -15.66
CA TYR A 118 4.12 14.72 -16.20
C TYR A 118 3.41 15.71 -15.27
N ARG A 119 3.48 15.49 -13.96
CA ARG A 119 2.98 16.41 -12.93
C ARG A 119 3.68 17.77 -13.03
N TRP A 120 5.00 17.78 -13.14
CA TRP A 120 5.77 19.01 -13.31
C TRP A 120 5.41 19.76 -14.60
N TYR A 121 5.08 19.05 -15.66
CA TYR A 121 4.68 19.65 -16.93
C TYR A 121 3.27 20.28 -16.90
N VAL A 122 2.32 19.69 -16.15
CA VAL A 122 0.90 20.09 -16.17
C VAL A 122 0.50 21.00 -14.99
N LEU A 123 1.01 20.75 -13.79
CA LEU A 123 0.59 21.48 -12.59
C LEU A 123 1.32 22.82 -12.47
N THR A 124 0.55 23.89 -12.37
CA THR A 124 1.07 25.25 -12.11
C THR A 124 1.05 25.61 -10.62
N ALA A 125 0.27 24.88 -9.82
CA ALA A 125 0.15 25.04 -8.38
C ALA A 125 0.30 23.70 -7.65
N TYR A 126 0.57 23.73 -6.35
CA TYR A 126 0.65 22.52 -5.55
C TYR A 126 -0.75 21.93 -5.33
N TYR A 127 -0.95 20.69 -5.74
CA TYR A 127 -2.15 19.91 -5.50
C TYR A 127 -1.76 18.53 -4.95
N LEU A 128 -2.54 18.01 -4.00
CA LEU A 128 -2.34 16.67 -3.46
C LEU A 128 -2.98 15.66 -4.41
N ASP A 129 -2.13 14.90 -5.08
CA ASP A 129 -2.53 14.01 -6.16
C ASP A 129 -2.13 12.54 -5.91
N VAL A 130 -2.43 11.70 -6.88
CA VAL A 130 -2.14 10.26 -6.86
C VAL A 130 -0.65 9.92 -6.69
N THR A 131 0.27 10.87 -6.90
CA THR A 131 1.70 10.62 -6.73
C THR A 131 2.06 10.30 -5.27
N GLY A 132 1.29 10.80 -4.29
CA GLY A 132 1.50 10.47 -2.87
C GLY A 132 1.39 8.96 -2.61
N PRO A 133 0.23 8.32 -2.84
CA PRO A 133 0.10 6.87 -2.72
C PRO A 133 1.03 6.08 -3.65
N MET A 134 1.35 6.61 -4.85
CA MET A 134 2.33 5.97 -5.73
C MET A 134 3.70 5.83 -5.04
N MET A 135 4.18 6.86 -4.32
CA MET A 135 5.45 6.77 -3.58
C MET A 135 5.44 5.62 -2.57
N ILE A 136 4.36 5.49 -1.79
CA ILE A 136 4.21 4.45 -0.77
C ILE A 136 4.16 3.06 -1.43
N LEU A 137 3.41 2.91 -2.52
CA LEU A 137 3.33 1.65 -3.26
C LEU A 137 4.67 1.27 -3.88
N VAL A 138 5.40 2.20 -4.48
CA VAL A 138 6.75 1.93 -5.03
C VAL A 138 7.68 1.42 -3.94
N GLN A 139 7.67 2.04 -2.76
CA GLN A 139 8.46 1.57 -1.61
C GLN A 139 8.07 0.14 -1.22
N LYS A 140 6.77 -0.13 -1.01
CA LYS A 140 6.26 -1.44 -0.57
C LYS A 140 6.54 -2.56 -1.56
N ILE A 141 6.30 -2.32 -2.86
CA ILE A 141 6.54 -3.29 -3.93
C ILE A 141 8.04 -3.57 -4.08
N THR A 142 8.88 -2.52 -4.02
CA THR A 142 10.33 -2.67 -4.12
C THR A 142 10.88 -3.50 -2.97
N VAL A 143 10.51 -3.17 -1.73
CA VAL A 143 10.91 -3.93 -0.53
C VAL A 143 10.46 -5.39 -0.63
N LEU A 144 9.21 -5.63 -1.06
CA LEU A 144 8.71 -6.99 -1.27
C LEU A 144 9.54 -7.77 -2.30
N ALA A 145 9.97 -7.12 -3.38
CA ALA A 145 10.82 -7.75 -4.40
C ALA A 145 12.22 -8.10 -3.87
N PHE A 146 12.80 -7.23 -3.02
CA PHE A 146 14.05 -7.53 -2.32
C PHE A 146 13.89 -8.70 -1.36
N ASN A 147 12.82 -8.72 -0.55
CA ASN A 147 12.52 -9.82 0.34
C ASN A 147 12.35 -11.16 -0.40
N LEU A 148 11.70 -11.13 -1.58
CA LEU A 148 11.56 -12.31 -2.44
C LEU A 148 12.89 -12.78 -3.03
N HIS A 149 13.75 -11.84 -3.45
CA HIS A 149 15.11 -12.18 -3.90
C HIS A 149 15.93 -12.81 -2.76
N ASP A 150 15.92 -12.19 -1.59
CA ASP A 150 16.68 -12.64 -0.42
C ASP A 150 16.23 -14.03 0.04
N GLY A 151 14.92 -14.33 0.04
CA GLY A 151 14.41 -15.64 0.44
C GLY A 151 14.52 -16.76 -0.60
N LYS A 152 14.68 -16.44 -1.89
CA LYS A 152 14.79 -17.44 -2.98
C LYS A 152 16.20 -17.67 -3.50
N VAL A 153 17.12 -16.73 -3.28
CA VAL A 153 18.43 -16.72 -3.94
C VAL A 153 19.58 -16.76 -2.95
N LYS A 154 19.51 -15.93 -1.91
CA LYS A 154 20.61 -15.79 -0.96
C LYS A 154 20.56 -16.90 0.08
N LYS A 155 21.74 -17.25 0.60
CA LYS A 155 21.83 -18.17 1.73
C LYS A 155 21.65 -17.41 3.03
N SER A 156 21.23 -18.10 4.09
CA SER A 156 21.00 -17.49 5.41
C SER A 156 22.25 -16.78 5.93
N GLU A 157 23.45 -17.28 5.64
CA GLU A 157 24.72 -16.70 6.11
C GLU A 157 25.05 -15.35 5.44
N GLU A 158 24.47 -15.09 4.27
CA GLU A 158 24.66 -13.85 3.50
C GLU A 158 23.67 -12.74 3.92
N LEU A 159 22.70 -13.07 4.78
CA LEU A 159 21.62 -12.18 5.21
C LEU A 159 21.88 -11.63 6.60
N ASN A 160 21.64 -10.33 6.79
CA ASN A 160 21.54 -9.76 8.13
C ASN A 160 20.23 -10.20 8.83
N ASP A 161 20.10 -9.92 10.12
CA ASP A 161 18.97 -10.41 10.92
C ASP A 161 17.61 -9.91 10.43
N MET A 162 17.55 -8.66 9.96
CA MET A 162 16.33 -8.10 9.38
C MET A 162 15.97 -8.81 8.06
N GLN A 163 16.95 -9.01 7.17
CA GLN A 163 16.72 -9.73 5.92
C GLN A 163 16.28 -11.18 6.17
N LYS A 164 16.85 -11.86 7.16
CA LYS A 164 16.42 -13.22 7.54
C LYS A 164 14.95 -13.25 7.99
N LYS A 165 14.54 -12.27 8.80
CA LYS A 165 13.16 -12.14 9.28
C LYS A 165 12.18 -11.88 8.13
N GLU A 166 12.56 -11.01 7.21
CA GLU A 166 11.66 -10.51 6.17
C GLU A 166 11.73 -11.30 4.85
N ALA A 167 12.70 -12.20 4.69
CA ALA A 167 12.91 -13.00 3.50
C ALA A 167 11.70 -13.88 3.15
N LEU A 168 11.27 -13.82 1.89
CA LEU A 168 10.13 -14.58 1.38
C LEU A 168 10.57 -15.72 0.47
N LYS A 169 10.19 -16.95 0.84
CA LYS A 169 10.48 -18.16 0.05
C LYS A 169 9.59 -18.29 -1.20
N SER A 170 8.41 -17.70 -1.16
CA SER A 170 7.43 -17.72 -2.25
C SER A 170 6.79 -16.36 -2.43
N LEU A 171 6.26 -16.11 -3.63
CA LEU A 171 5.46 -14.92 -3.87
C LEU A 171 4.16 -15.02 -3.05
N PRO A 172 3.69 -13.94 -2.42
CA PRO A 172 2.35 -13.88 -1.84
C PRO A 172 1.28 -14.23 -2.87
N ASP A 173 0.18 -14.83 -2.43
CA ASP A 173 -1.00 -14.94 -3.28
C ASP A 173 -1.56 -13.55 -3.61
N ILE A 174 -2.33 -13.46 -4.69
CA ILE A 174 -2.82 -12.17 -5.19
C ILE A 174 -3.68 -11.43 -4.17
N LEU A 175 -4.46 -12.11 -3.33
CA LEU A 175 -5.32 -11.45 -2.35
C LEU A 175 -4.49 -10.86 -1.21
N SER A 176 -3.54 -11.63 -0.65
CA SER A 176 -2.61 -11.14 0.36
C SER A 176 -1.72 -10.01 -0.17
N PHE A 177 -1.28 -10.10 -1.43
CA PHE A 177 -0.53 -9.05 -2.11
C PHE A 177 -1.36 -7.76 -2.25
N LEU A 178 -2.59 -7.84 -2.77
CA LEU A 178 -3.47 -6.69 -2.92
C LEU A 178 -3.82 -6.07 -1.58
N SER A 179 -4.06 -6.89 -0.56
CA SER A 179 -4.30 -6.46 0.82
C SER A 179 -3.11 -5.71 1.38
N TYR A 180 -1.91 -6.27 1.24
CA TYR A 180 -0.70 -5.57 1.66
C TYR A 180 -0.48 -4.28 0.87
N MET A 181 -0.83 -4.19 -0.41
CA MET A 181 -0.67 -2.93 -1.16
C MET A 181 -1.69 -1.86 -0.78
N PHE A 182 -2.96 -2.24 -0.69
CA PHE A 182 -4.10 -1.33 -0.59
C PHE A 182 -4.78 -1.29 0.78
N HIS A 183 -4.18 -1.82 1.85
CA HIS A 183 -4.80 -1.67 3.18
C HIS A 183 -4.96 -0.19 3.58
N PHE A 184 -6.18 0.16 4.01
CA PHE A 184 -6.59 1.55 4.28
C PHE A 184 -5.71 2.29 5.30
N GLN A 185 -5.04 1.58 6.22
CA GLN A 185 -4.27 2.18 7.30
C GLN A 185 -3.04 2.94 6.81
N ALA A 186 -2.45 2.56 5.66
CA ALA A 186 -1.20 3.16 5.21
C ALA A 186 -1.12 3.43 3.70
N VAL A 187 -2.13 3.06 2.91
CA VAL A 187 -2.09 3.23 1.45
C VAL A 187 -1.95 4.70 1.02
N LEU A 188 -2.54 5.63 1.77
CA LEU A 188 -2.58 7.05 1.40
C LEU A 188 -1.29 7.80 1.75
N THR A 189 -0.74 7.57 2.94
CA THR A 189 0.34 8.39 3.52
C THR A 189 1.48 7.58 4.15
N GLY A 190 1.38 6.25 4.14
CA GLY A 190 2.27 5.38 4.91
C GLY A 190 1.88 5.29 6.40
N PRO A 191 2.76 4.71 7.24
CA PRO A 191 4.11 4.25 6.93
C PRO A 191 4.14 2.97 6.07
N ALA A 192 5.21 2.77 5.32
CA ALA A 192 5.49 1.47 4.70
C ALA A 192 6.01 0.51 5.77
N CYS A 193 5.30 -0.60 6.00
CA CYS A 193 5.74 -1.71 6.85
C CYS A 193 6.18 -2.90 6.01
N PHE A 194 6.83 -3.88 6.62
CA PHE A 194 7.14 -5.11 5.90
C PHE A 194 5.91 -6.00 5.71
N TYR A 195 5.90 -6.76 4.61
CA TYR A 195 4.83 -7.70 4.32
C TYR A 195 4.65 -8.78 5.40
N THR A 196 5.75 -9.28 6.00
CA THR A 196 5.62 -10.33 7.02
C THR A 196 4.96 -9.80 8.29
N ASP A 197 5.32 -8.59 8.72
CA ASP A 197 4.69 -7.89 9.85
C ASP A 197 3.21 -7.62 9.59
N TYR A 198 2.88 -7.16 8.38
CA TYR A 198 1.49 -6.96 7.97
C TYR A 198 0.68 -8.26 8.04
N MET A 199 1.20 -9.35 7.48
CA MET A 199 0.51 -10.65 7.51
C MET A 199 0.43 -11.23 8.92
N ALA A 200 1.43 -11.02 9.77
CA ALA A 200 1.37 -11.41 11.18
C ALA A 200 0.24 -10.66 11.90
N TRP A 201 0.02 -9.38 11.60
CA TRP A 201 -1.09 -8.61 12.15
C TRP A 201 -2.44 -9.12 11.66
N ILE A 202 -2.59 -9.35 10.35
CA ILE A 202 -3.82 -9.90 9.73
C ILE A 202 -4.16 -11.28 10.30
N ASN A 203 -3.16 -12.12 10.55
CA ASN A 203 -3.35 -13.45 11.12
C ASN A 203 -3.58 -13.43 12.63
N GLY A 204 -3.42 -12.27 13.30
CA GLY A 204 -3.52 -12.14 14.75
C GLY A 204 -2.33 -12.73 15.52
N THR A 205 -1.22 -13.03 14.83
CA THR A 205 -0.01 -13.60 15.44
C THR A 205 1.01 -12.52 15.84
N ALA A 206 0.80 -11.26 15.47
CA ALA A 206 1.72 -10.16 15.79
C ALA A 206 1.85 -9.89 17.31
N ALA A 207 0.80 -10.17 18.09
CA ALA A 207 0.82 -9.98 19.55
C ALA A 207 1.49 -11.15 20.29
N ILE A 208 1.94 -12.20 19.60
CA ILE A 208 2.60 -13.33 20.24
C ILE A 208 4.03 -12.90 20.62
N GLY A 209 4.29 -12.75 21.92
CA GLY A 209 5.60 -12.45 22.46
C GLY A 209 6.62 -13.58 22.23
N LYS A 210 7.90 -13.32 22.51
CA LYS A 210 8.98 -14.34 22.43
C LYS A 210 8.72 -15.56 23.33
N ASP A 211 7.88 -15.41 24.34
CA ASP A 211 7.43 -16.45 25.27
C ASP A 211 6.22 -17.26 24.76
N GLY A 212 5.73 -16.99 23.55
CA GLY A 212 4.59 -17.66 22.95
C GLY A 212 3.23 -17.19 23.49
N LYS A 213 3.20 -16.17 24.35
CA LYS A 213 1.95 -15.63 24.91
C LYS A 213 1.44 -14.48 24.06
N VAL A 214 0.13 -14.43 23.86
CA VAL A 214 -0.54 -13.26 23.28
C VAL A 214 -0.44 -12.12 24.29
N SER A 215 0.16 -10.99 23.91
CA SER A 215 0.12 -9.74 24.67
C SER A 215 -1.34 -9.27 24.69
N ASN A 216 -2.03 -9.53 25.79
CA ASN A 216 -3.31 -8.88 26.06
C ASN A 216 -3.01 -7.40 26.29
N VAL A 217 -3.43 -6.54 25.35
CA VAL A 217 -3.56 -5.10 25.60
C VAL A 217 -4.86 -4.88 26.35
#